data_AF-A0A6A6YU00-F1
#
_entry.id   AF-A0A6A6YU00-F1
#
_cell.length_a   1.000
_cell.length_b   1.000
_cell.length_c   1.000
_cell.angle_alpha   90.00
_cell.angle_beta   90.00
_cell.angle_gamma   90.00
#
_symmetry.space_group_name_H-M   'P 1'
#
loop_
_entity.id
_entity.type
_entity.pdbx_description
1 polymer ?
#
loop_
_entity_poly.entity_id
_entity_poly.type
_entity_poly.pdbx_seq_one_letter_code
_entity_poly.pdbx_strand_id
1 'polypeptide(L)'
;MEQAGKAKYLTQALDESITGLVNLASHWQISYPNDNVRSPSVDKAFPFLDLPLDIRVIIYSYVLSWPTLTRNFSRLGSSEAVLPNARKQLSTADREKIRDKPRLITPVIFLVNRQIKNEALGELARMPIIIDSPPLCVALTNRPFEITEFISAPLLKSCRRVLLTINTDLTPGNDLLLYRSDLKYWKPWEQCLSSLFLDVWAPGTHDLQVLDVEIGGVWSAKQFQDREINKKEASKKKRSPHLRSKCYRQSVLQQIRFGLRSLGPAVKVTVQDPDGSDIKHLLTKAPRT
;
A
#
# COMPACT_ATOMS: atom_id res chain seq x y z
N MET A 1 -37.39 -19.32 22.32
CA MET A 1 -36.50 -20.36 21.74
C MET A 1 -36.48 -20.36 20.21
N GLU A 2 -37.39 -19.67 19.51
CA GLU A 2 -37.51 -19.71 18.04
C GLU A 2 -36.54 -18.79 17.27
N GLN A 3 -35.92 -17.80 17.93
CA GLN A 3 -34.96 -16.88 17.28
C GLN A 3 -33.54 -17.46 17.13
N ALA A 4 -33.15 -18.42 17.96
CA ALA A 4 -31.83 -19.04 17.89
C ALA A 4 -31.67 -19.98 16.67
N GLY A 5 -32.77 -20.55 16.16
CA GLY A 5 -32.77 -21.40 14.97
C GLY A 5 -32.60 -20.61 13.66
N LYS A 6 -33.14 -19.40 13.59
CA LYS A 6 -33.02 -18.51 12.40
C LYS A 6 -31.59 -18.01 12.19
N ALA A 7 -30.84 -17.75 13.28
CA ALA A 7 -29.45 -17.32 13.19
C ALA A 7 -28.52 -18.41 12.60
N LYS A 8 -28.73 -19.69 12.96
CA LYS A 8 -27.96 -20.82 12.43
C LYS A 8 -28.22 -21.10 10.94
N TYR A 9 -29.46 -20.95 10.50
CA TYR A 9 -29.83 -21.12 9.08
C TYR A 9 -29.28 -19.97 8.22
N LEU A 10 -29.29 -18.74 8.72
CA LEU A 10 -28.67 -17.62 8.03
C LEU A 10 -27.16 -17.81 7.89
N THR A 11 -26.44 -18.24 8.94
CA THR A 11 -25.01 -18.49 8.83
C THR A 11 -24.66 -19.59 7.84
N GLN A 12 -25.45 -20.67 7.76
CA GLN A 12 -25.16 -21.78 6.85
C GLN A 12 -25.53 -21.49 5.39
N ALA A 13 -26.66 -20.81 5.14
CA ALA A 13 -27.04 -20.36 3.79
C ALA A 13 -26.16 -19.20 3.30
N LEU A 14 -25.67 -18.36 4.22
CA LEU A 14 -24.65 -17.37 3.92
C LEU A 14 -23.32 -18.07 3.63
N ASP A 15 -22.87 -19.08 4.37
CA ASP A 15 -21.57 -19.72 4.14
C ASP A 15 -21.41 -20.27 2.70
N GLU A 16 -22.39 -21.02 2.19
CA GLU A 16 -22.30 -21.62 0.85
C GLU A 16 -22.43 -20.59 -0.29
N SER A 17 -23.28 -19.57 -0.12
CA SER A 17 -23.52 -18.52 -1.13
C SER A 17 -22.46 -17.41 -1.08
N ILE A 18 -21.95 -17.09 0.12
CA ILE A 18 -20.81 -16.21 0.35
C ILE A 18 -19.54 -16.87 -0.16
N THR A 19 -19.31 -18.17 -0.03
CA THR A 19 -18.08 -18.80 -0.57
C THR A 19 -17.99 -18.63 -2.09
N GLY A 20 -19.12 -18.68 -2.80
CA GLY A 20 -19.20 -18.35 -4.23
C GLY A 20 -18.95 -16.86 -4.54
N LEU A 21 -19.51 -15.95 -3.73
CA LEU A 21 -19.31 -14.50 -3.88
C LEU A 21 -17.92 -14.02 -3.42
N VAL A 22 -17.32 -14.65 -2.41
CA VAL A 22 -15.98 -14.37 -1.86
C VAL A 22 -14.91 -14.84 -2.82
N ASN A 23 -15.11 -15.96 -3.53
CA ASN A 23 -14.25 -16.34 -4.64
C ASN A 23 -14.36 -15.37 -5.84
N LEU A 24 -15.50 -14.70 -6.04
CA LEU A 24 -15.68 -13.69 -7.09
C LEU A 24 -15.15 -12.30 -6.71
N ALA A 25 -15.17 -11.95 -5.43
CA ALA A 25 -14.86 -10.60 -4.96
C ALA A 25 -13.42 -10.39 -4.48
N SER A 26 -12.68 -11.48 -4.23
CA SER A 26 -11.26 -11.45 -3.83
C SER A 26 -10.27 -11.15 -4.98
N HIS A 27 -10.76 -10.77 -6.17
CA HIS A 27 -9.94 -10.46 -7.33
C HIS A 27 -9.68 -8.95 -7.53
N TRP A 28 -9.05 -8.30 -6.55
CA TRP A 28 -8.16 -7.16 -6.85
C TRP A 28 -6.76 -7.66 -7.27
N GLN A 29 -6.72 -8.74 -8.05
CA GLN A 29 -5.46 -9.34 -8.50
C GLN A 29 -5.09 -8.78 -9.86
N ILE A 30 -3.80 -8.55 -10.09
CA ILE A 30 -3.26 -8.39 -11.44
C ILE A 30 -3.45 -9.74 -12.14
N SER A 31 -4.29 -9.81 -13.18
CA SER A 31 -4.51 -11.02 -13.98
C SER A 31 -3.52 -11.07 -15.14
N TYR A 32 -2.98 -12.26 -15.37
CA TYR A 32 -2.19 -12.59 -16.56
C TYR A 32 -3.09 -13.27 -17.60
N PRO A 33 -2.71 -13.28 -18.88
CA PRO A 33 -3.57 -13.75 -19.98
C PRO A 33 -3.94 -15.26 -20.00
N ASN A 34 -3.65 -16.05 -18.96
CA ASN A 34 -3.80 -17.52 -19.00
C ASN A 34 -4.80 -18.14 -17.99
N ASP A 35 -5.59 -17.36 -17.26
CA ASP A 35 -6.57 -17.91 -16.31
C ASP A 35 -7.89 -18.27 -17.03
N ASN A 36 -7.92 -19.42 -17.71
CA ASN A 36 -9.12 -20.01 -18.29
C ASN A 36 -9.97 -20.72 -17.23
N VAL A 37 -10.58 -19.97 -16.31
CA VAL A 37 -11.55 -20.51 -15.36
C VAL A 37 -12.95 -20.47 -16.00
N ARG A 38 -13.54 -21.65 -16.25
CA ARG A 38 -14.94 -21.77 -16.68
C ARG A 38 -15.87 -21.34 -15.54
N SER A 39 -16.72 -20.35 -15.79
CA SER A 39 -17.76 -19.94 -14.85
C SER A 39 -18.93 -20.96 -14.84
N PRO A 40 -19.45 -21.34 -13.66
CA PRO A 40 -20.65 -22.16 -13.57
C PRO A 40 -21.86 -21.40 -14.14
N SER A 41 -22.72 -22.10 -14.87
CA SER A 41 -23.99 -21.57 -15.37
C SER A 41 -24.97 -21.38 -14.19
N VAL A 42 -25.20 -20.13 -13.79
CA VAL A 42 -26.13 -19.80 -12.71
C VAL A 42 -27.50 -19.51 -13.34
N ASP A 43 -28.39 -20.51 -13.33
CA ASP A 43 -29.70 -20.44 -14.01
C ASP A 43 -30.72 -19.48 -13.36
N LYS A 44 -30.41 -18.90 -12.19
CA LYS A 44 -31.18 -17.79 -11.59
C LYS A 44 -30.26 -16.82 -10.83
N ALA A 45 -30.20 -15.57 -11.30
CA ALA A 45 -29.53 -14.50 -10.56
C ALA A 45 -30.30 -14.18 -9.27
N PHE A 46 -29.60 -14.21 -8.13
CA PHE A 46 -30.18 -13.81 -6.84
C PHE A 46 -30.56 -12.32 -6.85
N PRO A 47 -31.76 -11.93 -6.41
CA PRO A 47 -32.22 -10.53 -6.44
C PRO A 47 -31.54 -9.70 -5.33
N PHE A 48 -30.26 -9.40 -5.52
CA PHE A 48 -29.42 -8.76 -4.51
C PHE A 48 -29.94 -7.40 -4.02
N LEU A 49 -30.60 -6.63 -4.89
CA LEU A 49 -31.16 -5.32 -4.54
C LEU A 49 -32.44 -5.40 -3.69
N ASP A 50 -33.08 -6.56 -3.60
CA ASP A 50 -34.25 -6.78 -2.73
C ASP A 50 -33.86 -6.96 -1.26
N LEU A 51 -32.56 -7.18 -0.99
CA LEU A 51 -32.03 -7.20 0.38
C LEU A 51 -32.09 -5.79 1.00
N PRO A 52 -32.36 -5.64 2.30
CA PRO A 52 -32.19 -4.36 3.00
C PRO A 52 -30.76 -3.81 2.88
N LEU A 53 -30.61 -2.48 2.89
CA LEU A 53 -29.31 -1.81 2.75
C LEU A 53 -28.28 -2.33 3.78
N ASP A 54 -28.68 -2.49 5.03
CA ASP A 54 -27.79 -2.94 6.10
C ASP A 54 -27.19 -4.33 5.81
N ILE A 55 -28.00 -5.24 5.23
CA ILE A 55 -27.53 -6.57 4.82
C ILE A 55 -26.55 -6.45 3.65
N ARG A 56 -26.83 -5.57 2.66
CA ARG A 56 -25.90 -5.33 1.55
C ARG A 56 -24.57 -4.75 2.02
N VAL A 57 -24.58 -3.83 2.98
CA VAL A 57 -23.38 -3.25 3.60
C VAL A 57 -22.55 -4.31 4.31
N ILE A 58 -23.19 -5.20 5.06
CA ILE A 58 -22.50 -6.35 5.67
C ILE A 58 -21.87 -7.23 4.58
N ILE A 59 -22.58 -7.51 3.49
CA ILE A 59 -22.01 -8.30 2.39
C ILE A 59 -20.80 -7.58 1.79
N TYR A 60 -20.90 -6.27 1.53
CA TYR A 60 -19.78 -5.46 1.01
C TYR A 60 -18.53 -5.55 1.90
N SER A 61 -18.67 -5.53 3.23
CA SER A 61 -17.52 -5.59 4.14
C SER A 61 -16.81 -6.94 4.17
N TYR A 62 -17.50 -8.04 3.80
CA TYR A 62 -16.88 -9.37 3.66
C TYR A 62 -16.25 -9.59 2.28
N VAL A 63 -16.85 -9.03 1.23
CA VAL A 63 -16.44 -9.31 -0.15
C VAL A 63 -15.41 -8.32 -0.68
N LEU A 64 -15.36 -7.10 -0.14
CA LEU A 64 -14.39 -6.07 -0.54
C LEU A 64 -13.17 -6.08 0.38
N SER A 65 -12.00 -5.87 -0.22
CA SER A 65 -10.77 -5.59 0.52
C SER A 65 -9.87 -4.70 -0.33
N TRP A 66 -9.08 -3.84 0.31
CA TRP A 66 -7.99 -3.14 -0.37
C TRP A 66 -6.95 -4.14 -0.90
N PRO A 67 -6.30 -3.86 -2.05
CA PRO A 67 -5.19 -4.69 -2.52
C PRO A 67 -3.99 -4.57 -1.58
N THR A 68 -3.41 -5.70 -1.18
CA THR A 68 -2.15 -5.72 -0.43
C THR A 68 -0.99 -5.33 -1.34
N LEU A 69 -0.37 -4.17 -1.09
CA LEU A 69 0.69 -3.64 -1.93
C LEU A 69 1.93 -4.54 -1.95
N THR A 70 2.36 -5.07 -0.80
CA THR A 70 3.50 -6.00 -0.73
C THR A 70 3.37 -7.19 -1.66
N ARG A 71 2.17 -7.80 -1.73
CA ARG A 71 1.93 -8.96 -2.59
C ARG A 71 2.02 -8.60 -4.07
N ASN A 72 1.45 -7.46 -4.45
CA ASN A 72 1.49 -6.98 -5.83
C ASN A 72 2.91 -6.60 -6.26
N PHE A 73 3.66 -5.95 -5.38
CA PHE A 73 5.06 -5.59 -5.62
C PHE A 73 5.94 -6.83 -5.73
N SER A 74 5.82 -7.79 -4.81
CA SER A 74 6.61 -9.03 -4.85
C SER A 74 6.44 -9.79 -6.17
N ARG A 75 5.20 -9.87 -6.68
CA ARG A 75 4.90 -10.49 -7.98
C ARG A 75 5.57 -9.78 -9.15
N LEU A 76 5.59 -8.44 -9.13
CA LEU A 76 6.22 -7.64 -10.18
C LEU A 76 7.75 -7.78 -10.17
N GLY A 77 8.35 -7.81 -8.98
CA GLY A 77 9.80 -8.02 -8.81
C GLY A 77 10.28 -9.37 -9.35
N SER A 78 9.47 -10.43 -9.20
CA SER A 78 9.77 -11.74 -9.78
C SER A 78 9.75 -11.73 -11.32
N SER A 79 8.90 -10.91 -11.94
CA SER A 79 8.81 -10.79 -13.40
C SER A 79 9.99 -9.99 -13.98
N GLU A 80 10.42 -8.91 -13.32
CA GLU A 80 11.57 -8.11 -13.77
C GLU A 80 12.91 -8.84 -13.63
N ALA A 81 13.06 -9.72 -12.64
CA ALA A 81 14.26 -10.54 -12.45
C ALA A 81 14.55 -11.47 -13.63
N VAL A 82 13.57 -11.71 -14.51
CA VAL A 82 13.68 -12.58 -15.71
C VAL A 82 14.29 -11.84 -16.92
N LEU A 83 14.63 -10.54 -16.81
CA LEU A 83 15.31 -9.78 -17.88
C LEU A 83 16.83 -9.53 -17.65
N PRO A 84 17.67 -10.52 -17.26
CA PRO A 84 19.10 -10.29 -17.06
C PRO A 84 19.88 -10.00 -18.34
N ASN A 85 19.31 -10.24 -19.53
CA ASN A 85 20.01 -10.17 -20.82
C ASN A 85 19.73 -8.88 -21.64
N ALA A 86 18.87 -7.98 -21.18
CA ALA A 86 18.46 -6.79 -21.93
C ALA A 86 19.38 -5.55 -21.71
N ARG A 87 20.69 -5.74 -21.46
CA ARG A 87 21.67 -4.64 -21.32
C ARG A 87 22.12 -4.02 -22.64
N LYS A 88 21.47 -4.32 -23.77
CA LYS A 88 21.61 -3.46 -24.95
C LYS A 88 21.10 -2.07 -24.56
N GLN A 89 21.78 -1.01 -24.99
CA GLN A 89 21.38 0.37 -24.74
C GLN A 89 20.01 0.63 -25.39
N LEU A 90 18.95 0.22 -24.70
CA LEU A 90 17.59 0.52 -25.08
C LEU A 90 17.41 2.03 -24.98
N SER A 91 16.83 2.61 -26.04
CA SER A 91 16.44 4.01 -26.04
C SER A 91 15.48 4.28 -24.88
N THR A 92 15.37 5.53 -24.45
CA THR A 92 14.40 5.93 -23.40
C THR A 92 12.97 5.51 -23.75
N ALA A 93 12.59 5.59 -25.03
CA ALA A 93 11.28 5.17 -25.52
C ALA A 93 11.06 3.64 -25.40
N ASP A 94 12.10 2.85 -25.65
CA ASP A 94 11.99 1.38 -25.51
C ASP A 94 11.94 0.97 -24.03
N ARG A 95 12.63 1.70 -23.14
CA ARG A 95 12.58 1.43 -21.69
C ARG A 95 11.20 1.71 -21.09
N GLU A 96 10.48 2.71 -21.59
CA GLU A 96 9.10 2.96 -21.16
C GLU A 96 8.13 1.88 -21.66
N LYS A 97 8.35 1.33 -22.87
CA LYS A 97 7.55 0.22 -23.39
C LYS A 97 7.76 -1.09 -22.64
N ILE A 98 8.97 -1.32 -22.12
CA ILE A 98 9.32 -2.53 -21.33
C ILE A 98 8.77 -2.46 -19.90
N ARG A 99 8.26 -1.30 -19.47
CA ARG A 99 7.63 -1.19 -18.16
C ARG A 99 6.27 -1.88 -18.21
N ASP A 100 6.24 -3.15 -17.83
CA ASP A 100 5.01 -3.90 -17.60
C ASP A 100 4.25 -3.25 -16.45
N LYS A 101 3.35 -2.33 -16.81
CA LYS A 101 2.47 -1.68 -15.85
C LYS A 101 1.55 -2.74 -15.25
N PRO A 102 1.30 -2.70 -13.93
CA PRO A 102 0.33 -3.59 -13.33
C PRO A 102 -1.02 -3.41 -14.04
N ARG A 103 -1.61 -4.52 -14.49
CA ARG A 103 -2.96 -4.48 -15.05
C ARG A 103 -3.94 -4.21 -13.92
N LEU A 104 -4.54 -3.03 -13.93
CA LEU A 104 -5.59 -2.67 -12.99
C LEU A 104 -6.86 -3.45 -13.33
N ILE A 105 -7.35 -4.24 -12.38
CA ILE A 105 -8.64 -4.92 -12.47
C ILE A 105 -9.64 -4.22 -11.59
N THR A 106 -10.77 -3.86 -12.19
CA THR A 106 -11.94 -3.40 -11.45
C THR A 106 -12.70 -4.62 -10.93
N PRO A 107 -12.92 -4.75 -9.63
CA PRO A 107 -13.76 -5.82 -9.07
C PRO A 107 -15.11 -5.89 -9.76
N VAL A 108 -15.58 -7.10 -10.05
CA VAL A 108 -16.83 -7.35 -10.77
C VAL A 108 -18.02 -6.66 -10.10
N ILE A 109 -18.02 -6.58 -8.77
CA ILE A 109 -19.08 -5.92 -7.98
C ILE A 109 -19.30 -4.45 -8.37
N PHE A 110 -18.26 -3.74 -8.79
CA PHE A 110 -18.38 -2.35 -9.25
C PHE A 110 -18.92 -2.22 -10.68
N LEU A 111 -18.99 -3.32 -11.42
CA LEU A 111 -19.47 -3.39 -12.80
C LEU A 111 -20.93 -3.85 -12.90
N VAL A 112 -21.53 -4.34 -11.81
CA VAL A 112 -22.90 -4.88 -11.81
C VAL A 112 -23.96 -3.80 -12.02
N ASN A 113 -23.98 -2.78 -11.15
CA ASN A 113 -25.00 -1.73 -11.16
C ASN A 113 -24.50 -0.46 -10.46
N ARG A 114 -24.99 0.72 -10.86
CA ARG A 114 -24.59 2.02 -10.28
C ARG A 114 -24.88 2.14 -8.78
N GLN A 115 -26.02 1.64 -8.32
CA GLN A 115 -26.37 1.63 -6.90
C GLN A 115 -25.39 0.77 -6.11
N ILE A 116 -25.20 -0.49 -6.54
CA ILE A 116 -24.25 -1.43 -5.91
C ILE A 116 -22.85 -0.83 -5.88
N LYS A 117 -22.39 -0.26 -7.00
CA LYS A 117 -21.09 0.42 -7.09
C LYS A 117 -20.96 1.53 -6.04
N ASN A 118 -21.95 2.41 -5.91
CA ASN A 118 -21.88 3.55 -5.00
C ASN A 118 -21.90 3.09 -3.53
N GLU A 119 -22.77 2.12 -3.19
CA GLU A 119 -22.82 1.56 -1.83
C GLU A 119 -21.51 0.85 -1.49
N ALA A 120 -21.00 0.02 -2.40
CA ALA A 120 -19.74 -0.72 -2.25
C ALA A 120 -18.53 0.20 -2.13
N LEU A 121 -18.44 1.27 -2.94
CA LEU A 121 -17.38 2.28 -2.81
C LEU A 121 -17.46 3.02 -1.48
N GLY A 122 -18.68 3.33 -1.01
CA GLY A 122 -18.89 3.95 0.29
C GLY A 122 -18.40 3.07 1.44
N GLU A 123 -18.58 1.75 1.33
CA GLU A 123 -18.07 0.80 2.32
C GLU A 123 -16.55 0.62 2.21
N LEU A 124 -16.01 0.46 1.01
CA LEU A 124 -14.55 0.35 0.78
C LEU A 124 -13.80 1.57 1.34
N ALA A 125 -14.34 2.78 1.19
CA ALA A 125 -13.76 4.01 1.72
C ALA A 125 -13.68 4.05 3.26
N ARG A 126 -14.51 3.27 3.97
CA ARG A 126 -14.48 3.13 5.44
C ARG A 126 -13.43 2.11 5.90
N MET A 127 -13.09 1.15 5.06
CA MET A 127 -12.09 0.13 5.36
C MET A 127 -10.69 0.76 5.35
N PRO A 128 -9.80 0.37 6.29
CA PRO A 128 -8.44 0.90 6.31
C PRO A 128 -7.62 0.37 5.13
N ILE A 129 -6.98 1.26 4.38
CA ILE A 129 -5.95 0.88 3.42
C ILE A 129 -4.62 0.69 4.15
N ILE A 130 -3.95 -0.43 3.91
CA ILE A 130 -2.66 -0.75 4.50
C ILE A 130 -1.57 -0.53 3.44
N ILE A 131 -0.66 0.41 3.71
CA ILE A 131 0.52 0.71 2.90
C ILE A 131 1.73 0.25 3.69
N ASP A 132 2.11 -1.00 3.48
CA ASP A 132 3.15 -1.74 4.21
C ASP A 132 4.50 -1.80 3.46
N SER A 133 4.49 -1.38 2.20
CA SER A 133 5.67 -1.37 1.34
C SER A 133 5.61 -0.19 0.37
N PRO A 134 6.77 0.37 -0.01
CA PRO A 134 6.81 1.35 -1.08
C PRO A 134 6.75 0.64 -2.44
N PRO A 135 6.21 1.29 -3.48
CA PRO A 135 6.27 0.76 -4.84
C PRO A 135 7.69 0.40 -5.28
N LEU A 136 7.82 -0.66 -6.08
CA LEU A 136 9.13 -1.08 -6.58
C LEU A 136 9.79 -0.04 -7.49
N CYS A 137 11.12 -0.04 -7.52
CA CYS A 137 11.90 0.62 -8.55
C CYS A 137 12.16 -0.34 -9.71
N VAL A 138 11.80 0.09 -10.92
CA VAL A 138 12.12 -0.65 -12.15
C VAL A 138 13.63 -0.56 -12.37
N ALA A 139 14.33 -1.70 -12.41
CA ALA A 139 15.79 -1.72 -12.51
C ALA A 139 16.31 -1.06 -13.81
N LEU A 140 15.55 -1.15 -14.91
CA LEU A 140 15.93 -0.64 -16.23
C LEU A 140 15.79 0.88 -16.38
N THR A 141 14.75 1.47 -15.78
CA THR A 141 14.48 2.92 -15.86
C THR A 141 14.99 3.67 -14.64
N ASN A 142 15.26 2.97 -13.54
CA ASN A 142 15.55 3.56 -12.23
C ASN A 142 14.46 4.56 -11.79
N ARG A 143 13.22 4.33 -12.23
CA ARG A 143 12.02 5.09 -11.83
C ARG A 143 11.15 4.20 -10.93
N PRO A 144 10.76 4.66 -9.74
CA PRO A 144 9.77 3.94 -8.95
C PRO A 144 8.42 3.96 -9.63
N PHE A 145 7.64 2.91 -9.40
CA PHE A 145 6.21 3.00 -9.63
C PHE A 145 5.60 4.05 -8.69
N GLU A 146 4.68 4.83 -9.21
CA GLU A 146 3.86 5.68 -8.35
C GLU A 146 2.76 4.82 -7.74
N ILE A 147 2.35 5.08 -6.50
CA ILE A 147 1.24 4.33 -5.88
C ILE A 147 -0.06 4.47 -6.68
N THR A 148 -0.20 5.59 -7.39
CA THR A 148 -1.28 5.91 -8.32
C THR A 148 -1.34 4.98 -9.53
N GLU A 149 -0.24 4.29 -9.85
CA GLU A 149 -0.20 3.25 -10.89
C GLU A 149 -0.86 1.94 -10.43
N PHE A 150 -1.05 1.75 -9.12
CA PHE A 150 -1.70 0.56 -8.54
C PHE A 150 -3.11 0.86 -8.04
N ILE A 151 -3.34 2.06 -7.51
CA ILE A 151 -4.63 2.48 -6.97
C ILE A 151 -4.90 3.87 -7.48
N SER A 152 -6.03 4.09 -8.16
CA SER A 152 -6.31 5.39 -8.77
C SER A 152 -6.33 6.52 -7.72
N ALA A 153 -5.80 7.69 -8.09
CA ALA A 153 -5.76 8.85 -7.19
C ALA A 153 -7.13 9.24 -6.61
N PRO A 154 -8.25 9.23 -7.37
CA PRO A 154 -9.58 9.50 -6.81
C PRO A 154 -9.99 8.49 -5.73
N LEU A 155 -9.63 7.21 -5.90
CA LEU A 155 -9.95 6.18 -4.92
C LEU A 155 -9.12 6.37 -3.65
N LEU A 156 -7.83 6.68 -3.77
CA LEU A 156 -6.98 7.02 -2.61
C LEU A 156 -7.43 8.30 -1.89
N LYS A 157 -7.99 9.27 -2.61
CA LYS A 157 -8.57 10.50 -2.04
C LYS A 157 -9.82 10.23 -1.22
N SER A 158 -10.63 9.25 -1.61
CA SER A 158 -11.83 8.84 -0.87
C SER A 158 -11.55 8.00 0.38
N CYS A 159 -10.32 7.52 0.57
CA CYS A 159 -9.95 6.74 1.75
C CYS A 159 -10.07 7.57 3.03
N ARG A 160 -10.82 7.08 4.01
CA ARG A 160 -10.97 7.74 5.31
C ARG A 160 -9.93 7.30 6.32
N ARG A 161 -9.41 6.08 6.19
CA ARG A 161 -8.47 5.47 7.15
C ARG A 161 -7.30 4.87 6.39
N VAL A 162 -6.10 5.25 6.77
CA VAL A 162 -4.84 4.74 6.21
C VAL A 162 -3.98 4.23 7.35
N LEU A 163 -3.45 3.02 7.20
CA LEU A 163 -2.38 2.47 8.01
C LEU A 163 -1.10 2.45 7.17
N LEU A 164 -0.11 3.22 7.57
CA LEU A 164 1.19 3.33 6.92
C LEU A 164 2.23 2.62 7.76
N THR A 165 2.62 1.41 7.35
CA THR A 165 3.62 0.60 8.06
C THR A 165 4.97 0.75 7.35
N ILE A 166 5.88 1.48 7.99
CA ILE A 166 7.22 1.74 7.46
C ILE A 166 8.23 0.91 8.25
N ASN A 167 8.58 -0.23 7.67
CA ASN A 167 9.66 -1.04 8.21
C ASN A 167 11.00 -0.32 7.98
N THR A 168 11.62 0.22 9.03
CA THR A 168 12.92 0.93 8.89
C THR A 168 14.11 -0.02 8.68
N ASP A 169 13.86 -1.32 8.79
CA ASP A 169 14.77 -2.42 8.47
C ASP A 169 14.80 -2.78 6.98
N LEU A 170 14.24 -1.92 6.12
CA LEU A 170 14.42 -1.95 4.66
C LEU A 170 15.87 -1.67 4.22
N THR A 171 16.86 -2.20 4.94
CA THR A 171 17.93 -2.91 4.23
C THR A 171 17.24 -3.87 3.28
N PRO A 172 17.44 -3.78 1.95
CA PRO A 172 17.01 -4.84 1.06
C PRO A 172 17.43 -6.17 1.70
N GLY A 173 16.48 -7.06 1.94
CA GLY A 173 16.81 -8.43 2.32
C GLY A 173 17.88 -8.93 1.35
N ASN A 174 18.76 -9.84 1.80
CA ASN A 174 19.91 -10.28 1.02
C ASN A 174 19.57 -10.66 -0.44
N ASP A 175 18.31 -10.96 -0.74
CA ASP A 175 17.79 -11.27 -2.08
C ASP A 175 17.71 -10.05 -3.03
N LEU A 176 17.52 -8.83 -2.53
CA LEU A 176 17.57 -7.59 -3.33
C LEU A 176 19.01 -7.05 -3.48
N LEU A 177 19.98 -7.61 -2.74
CA LEU A 177 21.42 -7.32 -2.93
C LEU A 177 22.00 -7.97 -4.18
N LEU A 178 21.24 -8.82 -4.88
CA LEU A 178 21.66 -9.41 -6.16
C LEU A 178 21.90 -8.36 -7.25
N TYR A 179 21.30 -7.18 -7.12
CA TYR A 179 21.65 -6.02 -7.92
C TYR A 179 22.56 -5.13 -7.07
N ARG A 180 23.85 -5.11 -7.45
CA ARG A 180 24.93 -4.22 -6.96
C ARG A 180 24.47 -3.13 -5.99
N SER A 181 25.21 -3.00 -4.90
CA SER A 181 25.28 -2.00 -3.81
C SER A 181 25.12 -0.48 -4.14
N ASP A 182 24.48 -0.14 -5.25
CA ASP A 182 24.04 1.18 -5.65
C ASP A 182 22.78 1.58 -4.86
N LEU A 183 22.98 2.54 -3.98
CA LEU A 183 21.99 3.21 -3.13
C LEU A 183 20.79 3.86 -3.85
N LYS A 184 20.68 3.76 -5.17
CA LYS A 184 19.60 4.40 -5.93
C LYS A 184 18.23 3.79 -5.60
N TYR A 185 18.20 2.55 -5.11
CA TYR A 185 16.99 1.84 -4.69
C TYR A 185 16.43 2.27 -3.33
N TRP A 186 17.06 3.23 -2.64
CA TRP A 186 16.62 3.66 -1.32
C TRP A 186 15.51 4.73 -1.41
N LYS A 187 15.30 5.39 -2.56
CA LYS A 187 14.27 6.44 -2.70
C LYS A 187 12.78 6.05 -2.78
N PRO A 188 12.34 4.78 -2.85
CA PRO A 188 10.93 4.43 -3.02
C PRO A 188 9.99 5.06 -1.99
N TRP A 189 10.32 5.01 -0.70
CA TRP A 189 9.49 5.66 0.32
C TRP A 189 9.47 7.16 0.20
N GLU A 190 10.61 7.80 -0.08
CA GLU A 190 10.68 9.26 -0.23
C GLU A 190 9.71 9.72 -1.32
N GLN A 191 9.72 9.04 -2.47
CA GLN A 191 8.86 9.36 -3.60
C GLN A 191 7.39 8.97 -3.36
N CYS A 192 7.16 7.80 -2.74
CA CYS A 192 5.80 7.36 -2.37
C CYS A 192 5.15 8.34 -1.40
N LEU A 193 5.85 8.71 -0.32
CA LEU A 193 5.36 9.65 0.68
C LEU A 193 5.17 11.04 0.07
N SER A 194 6.11 11.50 -0.76
CA SER A 194 5.96 12.77 -1.47
C SER A 194 4.70 12.77 -2.32
N SER A 195 4.45 11.73 -3.12
CA SER A 195 3.26 11.66 -3.96
C SER A 195 1.98 11.57 -3.13
N LEU A 196 1.98 10.76 -2.07
CA LEU A 196 0.84 10.63 -1.16
C LEU A 196 0.49 11.96 -0.49
N PHE A 197 1.44 12.66 0.10
CA PHE A 197 1.16 13.86 0.88
C PHE A 197 1.01 15.13 0.05
N LEU A 198 1.67 15.22 -1.11
CA LEU A 198 1.66 16.43 -1.93
C LEU A 198 0.68 16.37 -3.09
N ASP A 199 0.41 15.19 -3.64
CA ASP A 199 -0.45 15.05 -4.81
C ASP A 199 -1.82 14.45 -4.45
N VAL A 200 -1.81 13.34 -3.70
CA VAL A 200 -3.03 12.58 -3.40
C VAL A 200 -3.78 13.20 -2.22
N TRP A 201 -3.12 13.43 -1.10
CA TRP A 201 -3.68 14.02 0.11
C TRP A 201 -3.26 15.48 0.27
N ALA A 202 -3.25 16.21 -0.85
CA ALA A 202 -3.09 17.65 -0.81
C ALA A 202 -4.22 18.31 0.00
N PRO A 203 -3.93 19.37 0.79
CA PRO A 203 -4.91 19.98 1.67
C PRO A 203 -6.23 20.33 0.95
N GLY A 204 -7.35 19.87 1.50
CA GLY A 204 -8.69 20.14 0.96
C GLY A 204 -9.10 19.30 -0.25
N THR A 205 -8.31 18.29 -0.64
CA THR A 205 -8.61 17.43 -1.80
C THR A 205 -8.91 15.97 -1.45
N HIS A 206 -8.98 15.63 -0.16
CA HIS A 206 -9.13 14.26 0.33
C HIS A 206 -10.16 14.15 1.45
N ASP A 207 -10.67 12.92 1.62
CA ASP A 207 -11.62 12.54 2.68
C ASP A 207 -10.92 11.83 3.87
N LEU A 208 -9.58 11.84 3.90
CA LEU A 208 -8.81 11.22 4.97
C LEU A 208 -9.21 11.78 6.35
N GLN A 209 -9.51 10.88 7.29
CA GLN A 209 -9.92 11.20 8.66
C GLN A 209 -8.91 10.66 9.68
N VAL A 210 -8.35 9.48 9.42
CA VAL A 210 -7.40 8.80 10.32
C VAL A 210 -6.20 8.35 9.52
N LEU A 211 -5.01 8.74 9.98
CA LEU A 211 -3.73 8.23 9.49
C LEU A 211 -2.97 7.63 10.67
N ASP A 212 -2.86 6.31 10.65
CA ASP A 212 -2.07 5.56 11.61
C ASP A 212 -0.71 5.27 10.95
N VAL A 213 0.38 5.70 11.57
CA VAL A 213 1.75 5.50 11.07
C VAL A 213 2.49 4.60 12.03
N GLU A 214 2.79 3.40 11.59
CA GLU A 214 3.59 2.45 12.33
C GLU A 214 5.02 2.49 11.79
N ILE A 215 5.99 2.87 12.62
CA ILE A 215 7.39 2.95 12.22
C ILE A 215 8.16 1.88 12.97
N GLY A 216 8.53 0.78 12.31
CA GLY A 216 9.50 -0.12 12.91
C GLY A 216 9.82 -1.41 12.16
N GLY A 217 11.02 -1.90 12.42
CA GLY A 217 11.44 -3.29 12.29
C GLY A 217 12.10 -3.67 13.63
N VAL A 218 12.69 -4.86 13.75
CA VAL A 218 13.30 -5.29 15.02
C VAL A 218 14.38 -4.28 15.40
N TRP A 219 14.17 -3.51 16.48
CA TRP A 219 15.16 -2.64 17.13
C TRP A 219 16.31 -3.47 17.78
N SER A 220 16.72 -4.58 17.17
CA SER A 220 17.80 -5.45 17.65
C SER A 220 19.18 -4.78 17.58
N ALA A 221 19.31 -3.65 16.88
CA ALA A 221 20.48 -2.80 17.01
C ALA A 221 20.27 -1.83 18.18
N LYS A 222 20.76 -2.21 19.36
CA LYS A 222 21.12 -1.35 20.51
C LYS A 222 20.94 0.14 20.22
N GLN A 223 20.04 0.79 20.97
CA GLN A 223 19.83 2.23 21.08
C GLN A 223 20.93 3.02 20.37
N PHE A 224 20.66 3.37 19.11
CA PHE A 224 21.65 3.94 18.22
C PHE A 224 21.94 5.33 18.75
N GLN A 225 23.01 5.48 19.55
CA GLN A 225 23.38 6.78 20.08
C GLN A 225 23.59 7.71 18.89
N ASP A 226 22.82 8.79 18.84
CA ASP A 226 23.08 9.96 18.02
C ASP A 226 24.39 10.60 18.47
N ARG A 227 25.52 9.91 18.28
CA ARG A 227 26.81 10.57 18.25
C ARG A 227 26.80 11.41 16.99
N GLU A 228 26.78 12.72 17.16
CA GLU A 228 27.06 13.69 16.11
C GLU A 228 28.35 13.25 15.41
N ILE A 229 28.22 12.79 14.17
CA ILE A 229 29.38 12.41 13.37
C ILE A 229 30.07 13.72 13.02
N ASN A 230 31.18 13.96 13.70
CA ASN A 230 31.99 15.15 13.54
C ASN A 230 32.33 15.33 12.04
N LYS A 231 31.97 16.48 11.46
CA LYS A 231 32.05 16.76 10.00
C LYS A 231 33.44 16.50 9.41
N LYS A 232 34.49 16.49 10.24
CA LYS A 232 35.88 16.22 9.84
C LYS A 232 36.18 14.75 9.51
N GLU A 233 35.39 13.78 9.98
CA GLU A 233 35.60 12.34 9.67
C GLU A 233 34.92 11.88 8.37
N ALA A 234 33.99 12.68 7.82
CA ALA A 234 33.18 12.32 6.66
C ALA A 234 33.92 12.39 5.31
N SER A 235 35.11 13.01 5.24
CA SER A 235 35.80 13.30 3.98
C SER A 235 36.74 12.21 3.48
N LYS A 236 37.06 11.17 4.27
CA LYS A 236 38.06 10.14 3.88
C LYS A 236 37.58 8.69 3.80
N LYS A 237 36.40 8.34 4.34
CA LYS A 237 35.85 6.99 4.20
C LYS A 237 34.77 6.98 3.13
N LYS A 238 34.90 6.11 2.11
CA LYS A 238 33.77 5.65 1.27
C LYS A 238 32.59 5.43 2.23
N ARG A 239 31.58 6.31 2.17
CA ARG A 239 30.52 6.42 3.17
C ARG A 239 30.05 5.03 3.57
N SER A 240 30.29 4.63 4.82
CA SER A 240 29.93 3.30 5.29
C SER A 240 28.44 3.06 5.00
N PRO A 241 28.03 1.82 4.64
CA PRO A 241 26.61 1.47 4.42
C PRO A 241 25.70 1.96 5.56
N HIS A 242 26.25 1.99 6.77
CA HIS A 242 25.64 2.49 7.99
C HIS A 242 25.26 3.98 7.94
N LEU A 243 26.18 4.86 7.52
CA LEU A 243 25.90 6.30 7.42
C LEU A 243 24.81 6.58 6.38
N ARG A 244 24.81 5.80 5.29
CA ARG A 244 23.82 5.91 4.20
C ARG A 244 22.43 5.52 4.68
N SER A 245 22.33 4.45 5.48
CA SER A 245 21.07 4.05 6.11
C SER A 245 20.52 5.10 7.08
N LYS A 246 21.40 5.68 7.91
CA LYS A 246 21.01 6.78 8.80
C LYS A 246 20.46 7.99 8.04
N CYS A 247 21.14 8.42 6.98
CA CYS A 247 20.67 9.54 6.14
C CYS A 247 19.32 9.22 5.47
N TYR A 248 19.12 7.99 5.02
CA TYR A 248 17.84 7.59 4.43
C TYR A 248 16.70 7.59 5.44
N ARG A 249 16.88 6.96 6.59
CA ARG A 249 15.89 6.97 7.69
C ARG A 249 15.52 8.41 8.05
N GLN A 250 16.52 9.29 8.17
CA GLN A 250 16.29 10.70 8.44
C GLN A 250 15.49 11.40 7.32
N SER A 251 15.77 11.09 6.05
CA SER A 251 15.03 11.62 4.90
C SER A 251 13.57 11.15 4.89
N VAL A 252 13.29 9.86 5.13
CA VAL A 252 11.93 9.32 5.24
C VAL A 252 11.18 9.98 6.39
N LEU A 253 11.80 10.08 7.57
CA LEU A 253 11.21 10.77 8.72
C LEU A 253 10.93 12.26 8.42
N GLN A 254 11.80 12.92 7.66
CA GLN A 254 11.57 14.30 7.21
C GLN A 254 10.36 14.39 6.28
N GLN A 255 10.20 13.46 5.33
CA GLN A 255 9.03 13.43 4.45
C GLN A 255 7.73 13.18 5.22
N ILE A 256 7.74 12.24 6.19
CA ILE A 256 6.60 12.03 7.08
C ILE A 256 6.28 13.31 7.84
N ARG A 257 7.26 13.93 8.50
CA ARG A 257 7.05 15.19 9.24
C ARG A 257 6.51 16.31 8.35
N PHE A 258 6.96 16.40 7.10
CA PHE A 258 6.47 17.41 6.16
C PHE A 258 5.04 17.12 5.74
N GLY A 259 4.76 15.88 5.35
CA GLY A 259 3.43 15.44 4.93
C GLY A 259 2.37 15.51 6.02
N LEU A 260 2.72 15.13 7.26
CA LEU A 260 1.79 15.26 8.39
C LEU A 260 1.39 16.71 8.66
N ARG A 261 2.23 17.69 8.30
CA ARG A 261 1.87 19.12 8.40
C ARG A 261 0.95 19.57 7.28
N SER A 262 0.92 18.89 6.12
CA SER A 262 0.05 19.25 4.99
C SER A 262 -1.36 18.69 5.10
N LEU A 263 -1.59 17.62 5.87
CA LEU A 263 -2.90 16.97 6.01
C LEU A 263 -3.99 17.84 6.68
N GLY A 264 -3.60 18.95 7.32
CA GLY A 264 -4.52 19.83 8.03
C GLY A 264 -4.98 19.29 9.40
N PRO A 265 -5.67 20.13 10.21
CA PRO A 265 -5.99 19.81 11.60
C PRO A 265 -7.13 18.79 11.76
N ALA A 266 -7.89 18.50 10.71
CA ALA A 266 -9.04 17.59 10.76
C ALA A 266 -8.63 16.11 10.77
N VAL A 267 -7.40 15.78 10.34
CA VAL A 267 -6.92 14.40 10.28
C VAL A 267 -6.36 13.98 11.62
N LYS A 268 -6.94 12.92 12.20
CA LYS A 268 -6.40 12.27 13.40
C LYS A 268 -5.17 11.46 12.99
N VAL A 269 -4.00 11.89 13.46
CA VAL A 269 -2.74 11.18 13.22
C VAL A 269 -2.34 10.44 14.49
N THR A 270 -2.11 9.14 14.39
CA THR A 270 -1.46 8.35 15.44
C THR A 270 -0.14 7.80 14.90
N VAL A 271 0.91 7.87 15.71
CA VAL A 271 2.23 7.36 15.32
C VAL A 271 2.75 6.45 16.41
N GLN A 272 2.99 5.19 16.04
CA GLN A 272 3.30 4.11 16.96
C GLN A 272 4.60 3.41 16.53
N ASP A 273 5.37 2.96 17.51
CA ASP A 273 6.40 1.92 17.35
C ASP A 273 5.70 0.55 17.17
N PRO A 274 6.32 -0.49 16.60
CA PRO A 274 5.90 -1.90 16.67
C PRO A 274 5.46 -2.37 18.06
N ASP A 275 6.06 -1.83 19.14
CA ASP A 275 5.66 -2.16 20.52
C ASP A 275 4.40 -1.40 20.98
N GLY A 276 3.75 -0.65 20.08
CA GLY A 276 2.57 0.17 20.35
C GLY A 276 2.85 1.47 21.13
N SER A 277 4.14 1.78 21.38
CA SER A 277 4.55 2.97 22.11
C SER A 277 4.33 4.23 21.27
N ASP A 278 3.76 5.28 21.87
CA ASP A 278 3.54 6.57 21.19
C ASP A 278 4.88 7.29 20.96
N ILE A 279 5.29 7.34 19.70
CA ILE A 279 6.54 7.97 19.26
C ILE A 279 6.33 9.37 18.70
N LYS A 280 5.25 10.08 19.07
CA LYS A 280 5.01 11.48 18.68
C LYS A 280 6.21 12.41 18.92
N HIS A 281 7.04 12.11 19.91
CA HIS A 281 8.27 12.86 20.20
C HIS A 281 9.28 12.83 19.03
N LEU A 282 9.25 11.81 18.18
CA LEU A 282 10.05 11.73 16.95
C LEU A 282 9.49 12.62 15.84
N LEU A 283 8.30 13.20 15.99
CA LEU A 283 7.65 14.06 15.01
C LEU A 283 7.53 15.51 15.46
N THR A 284 7.53 15.75 16.78
CA THR A 284 7.70 17.09 17.32
C THR A 284 9.10 17.61 17.01
N LYS A 285 9.19 18.91 16.64
CA LYS A 285 10.43 19.55 16.20
C LYS A 285 11.57 19.28 17.18
N ALA A 286 12.76 18.94 16.67
CA ALA A 286 13.98 19.28 17.40
C ALA A 286 13.95 20.81 17.64
N PRO A 287 14.17 21.30 18.87
CA PRO A 287 14.23 22.73 19.14
C PRO A 287 15.24 23.36 18.18
N ARG A 288 14.86 24.47 17.53
CA ARG A 288 15.81 25.29 16.78
C ARG A 288 16.77 25.90 17.81
N THR A 289 17.91 25.26 18.02
CA THR A 289 19.10 25.86 18.63
C THR A 289 19.81 26.72 17.62
#